data_AF-A0A7V3XG11-F1
#
_entry.id   AF-A0A7V3XG11-F1
#
_cell.length_a   1.000
_cell.length_b   1.000
_cell.length_c   1.000
_cell.angle_alpha   90.00
_cell.angle_beta   90.00
_cell.angle_gamma   90.00
#
_symmetry.space_group_name_H-M   'P 1'
#
loop_
_entity.id
_entity.type
_entity.pdbx_description
1 polymer ?
#
loop_
_entity_poly.entity_id
_entity_poly.type
_entity_poly.pdbx_seq_one_letter_code
_entity_poly.pdbx_strand_id
1 'polypeptide(L)'
;MGTHRHPNYVAVWGWLVALMAAGLAASVLPGGRHVAVAVIFATAAVKALLVALNFMHLRFEPRLIHAMVLVPLLFAAVLALALLPDFAMRR
;
A
#
# COMPACT_ATOMS: atom_id res chain seq x y z
N MET A 1 -1.80 4.16 38.03
CA MET A 1 -0.86 4.07 36.90
C MET A 1 -1.66 3.76 35.65
N GLY A 2 -2.08 4.79 34.91
CA GLY A 2 -2.78 4.62 33.64
C GLY A 2 -1.78 4.16 32.59
N THR A 3 -1.89 2.91 32.14
CA THR A 3 -1.11 2.39 31.02
C THR A 3 -1.59 3.08 29.75
N HIS A 4 -0.96 4.20 29.40
CA HIS A 4 -1.14 4.86 28.11
C HIS A 4 -0.69 3.87 27.03
N ARG A 5 -1.63 3.11 26.46
CA ARG A 5 -1.45 2.24 25.29
C ARG A 5 -1.12 3.12 24.09
N HIS A 6 0.15 3.49 23.95
CA HIS A 6 0.64 4.02 22.68
C HIS A 6 0.37 2.95 21.60
N PRO A 7 -0.15 3.33 20.42
CA PRO A 7 -0.24 2.44 19.28
C PRO A 7 1.11 1.76 19.07
N ASN A 8 1.16 0.44 19.04
CA ASN A 8 2.42 -0.29 18.90
C ASN A 8 2.90 -0.22 17.44
N TYR A 9 3.54 0.89 17.07
CA TYR A 9 4.10 1.12 15.74
C TYR A 9 5.12 0.03 15.33
N VAL A 10 5.80 -0.60 16.30
CA VAL A 10 6.74 -1.70 16.05
C VAL A 10 6.01 -2.96 15.57
N ALA A 11 4.81 -3.24 16.10
CA ALA A 11 3.99 -4.35 15.62
C ALA A 11 3.50 -4.12 14.18
N VAL A 12 3.05 -2.89 13.86
CA VAL A 12 2.63 -2.49 12.51
C VAL A 12 3.80 -2.58 11.53
N TRP A 13 4.99 -2.13 11.95
CA TRP A 13 6.22 -2.27 11.18
C TRP A 13 6.56 -3.74 10.90
N GLY A 14 6.45 -4.62 11.89
CA GLY A 14 6.66 -6.06 11.72
C GLY A 14 5.73 -6.66 10.66
N TRP A 15 4.46 -6.23 10.62
CA TRP A 15 3.53 -6.64 9.57
C TRP A 15 3.92 -6.13 8.18
N LEU A 16 4.41 -4.89 8.07
CA LEU A 16 4.89 -4.34 6.80
C LEU A 16 6.07 -5.16 6.26
N VAL A 17 7.01 -5.54 7.12
CA VAL A 17 8.14 -6.41 6.76
C VAL A 17 7.65 -7.79 6.31
N ALA A 18 6.69 -8.39 7.03
CA ALA A 18 6.10 -9.67 6.65
C ALA A 18 5.40 -9.60 5.27
N LEU A 19 4.63 -8.55 5.00
CA LEU A 19 3.99 -8.32 3.70
C LEU A 19 5.00 -8.00 2.58
N MET A 20 6.16 -7.43 2.92
CA MET A 20 7.26 -7.28 1.96
C MET A 20 7.85 -8.65 1.60
N ALA A 21 8.18 -9.46 2.60
CA ALA A 21 8.71 -10.80 2.40
C ALA A 21 7.74 -11.69 1.62
N ALA A 22 6.44 -11.62 1.92
CA ALA A 22 5.40 -12.34 1.18
C ALA A 22 5.33 -11.93 -0.29
N GLY A 23 5.43 -10.63 -0.59
CA GLY A 23 5.49 -10.15 -1.97
C GLY A 23 6.74 -10.62 -2.71
N LEU A 24 7.90 -10.63 -2.05
CA LEU A 24 9.14 -11.14 -2.61
C LEU A 24 9.07 -12.65 -2.86
N ALA A 25 8.57 -13.42 -1.90
CA ALA A 25 8.35 -14.85 -2.03
C ALA A 25 7.43 -15.17 -3.22
N ALA A 26 6.32 -14.44 -3.37
CA ALA A 26 5.41 -14.59 -4.50
C ALA A 26 6.07 -14.32 -5.86
N SER A 27 7.13 -13.50 -5.91
CA SER A 27 7.85 -13.21 -7.15
C SER A 27 8.85 -14.30 -7.56
N VAL A 28 9.35 -15.09 -6.60
CA VAL A 28 10.35 -16.14 -6.85
C VAL A 28 9.74 -17.55 -6.90
N LEU A 29 8.55 -17.75 -6.31
CA LEU A 29 7.82 -19.00 -6.38
C LEU A 29 7.40 -19.29 -7.82
N PRO A 30 7.57 -20.54 -8.33
CA PRO A 30 7.21 -20.94 -9.70
C PRO A 30 5.69 -21.04 -9.95
N GLY A 31 4.88 -20.23 -9.27
CA GLY A 31 3.44 -20.13 -9.47
C GLY A 31 3.08 -19.47 -10.81
N GLY A 32 1.86 -19.71 -11.27
CA GLY A 32 1.35 -19.04 -12.48
C GLY A 32 1.45 -17.52 -12.37
N ARG A 33 1.95 -16.87 -13.43
CA ARG A 33 2.22 -15.41 -13.48
C ARG A 33 1.07 -14.55 -12.97
N HIS A 34 -0.17 -14.96 -13.24
CA HIS A 34 -1.37 -14.26 -12.78
C HIS A 34 -1.53 -14.29 -11.25
N VAL A 35 -1.21 -15.41 -10.61
CA VAL A 35 -1.28 -15.58 -9.16
C VAL A 35 -0.22 -14.72 -8.48
N ALA A 36 1.02 -14.74 -9.01
CA ALA A 36 2.10 -13.89 -8.50
C ALA A 36 1.72 -12.41 -8.55
N VAL A 37 1.20 -11.94 -9.70
CA VAL A 37 0.73 -10.56 -9.87
C VAL A 37 -0.38 -10.22 -8.86
N ALA A 38 -1.39 -11.08 -8.72
CA ALA A 38 -2.49 -10.84 -7.78
C ALA A 38 -2.00 -10.71 -6.32
N VAL A 39 -1.11 -11.59 -5.88
CA VAL A 39 -0.54 -11.55 -4.52
C VAL A 39 0.32 -10.29 -4.30
N ILE A 40 1.12 -9.91 -5.29
CA ILE A 40 1.96 -8.70 -5.20
C ILE A 40 1.07 -7.45 -5.05
N PHE A 41 0.04 -7.30 -5.89
CA PHE A 41 -0.88 -6.17 -5.79
C PHE A 41 -1.71 -6.18 -4.50
N ALA A 42 -2.19 -7.34 -4.07
CA ALA A 42 -2.94 -7.47 -2.81
C ALA A 42 -2.08 -7.08 -1.61
N THR A 43 -0.85 -7.58 -1.52
CA THR A 43 0.06 -7.20 -0.43
C THR A 43 0.43 -5.72 -0.48
N ALA A 44 0.61 -5.14 -1.67
CA ALA A 44 0.86 -3.70 -1.85
C ALA A 44 -0.31 -2.85 -1.33
N ALA A 45 -1.55 -3.21 -1.67
CA ALA A 45 -2.74 -2.49 -1.20
C ALA A 45 -2.88 -2.55 0.33
N VAL A 46 -2.67 -3.73 0.94
CA VAL A 46 -2.72 -3.88 2.41
C VAL A 46 -1.61 -3.07 3.10
N LYS A 47 -0.39 -3.06 2.55
CA LYS A 47 0.71 -2.22 3.06
C LYS A 47 0.35 -0.74 3.04
N ALA A 48 -0.16 -0.24 1.90
CA ALA A 48 -0.58 1.15 1.75
C ALA A 48 -1.67 1.52 2.78
N LEU A 49 -2.64 0.64 3.00
CA LEU A 49 -3.70 0.86 3.99
C LEU A 49 -3.15 0.86 5.42
N LEU A 50 -2.25 -0.06 5.77
CA LEU A 50 -1.60 -0.06 7.08
C LEU A 50 -0.86 1.26 7.34
N VAL A 51 -0.14 1.76 6.34
CA VAL A 51 0.58 3.05 6.43
C VAL A 51 -0.40 4.20 6.59
N ALA A 52 -1.44 4.26 5.77
CA ALA A 52 -2.45 5.33 5.84
C ALA A 52 -3.16 5.39 7.20
N LEU A 53 -3.53 4.23 7.76
CA LEU A 53 -4.28 4.15 9.01
C LEU A 53 -3.42 4.34 10.26
N ASN A 54 -2.17 3.87 10.23
CA ASN A 54 -1.34 3.80 11.44
C ASN A 54 -0.19 4.81 11.46
N PHE A 55 0.41 5.16 10.32
CA PHE A 55 1.60 6.03 10.27
C PHE A 55 1.29 7.44 9.75
N MET A 56 0.28 7.60 8.90
CA MET A 56 -0.11 8.91 8.37
C MET A 56 -1.10 9.67 9.27
N HIS A 57 -1.48 9.12 10.43
CA HIS A 57 -2.41 9.72 11.41
C HIS A 57 -3.76 10.26 10.87
N LEU A 58 -4.15 9.94 9.62
CA LEU A 58 -5.36 10.45 8.98
C LEU A 58 -6.61 10.33 9.85
N ARG A 59 -6.71 9.26 10.66
CA ARG A 59 -7.86 9.00 11.54
C ARG A 59 -8.26 10.17 12.44
N PHE A 60 -7.34 11.06 12.83
CA PHE A 60 -7.61 12.16 13.77
C PHE A 60 -7.41 13.56 13.17
N GLU A 61 -7.19 13.65 11.87
CA GLU A 61 -6.83 14.90 11.21
C GLU A 61 -8.02 15.57 10.48
N PRO A 62 -7.98 16.90 10.32
CA PRO A 62 -9.03 17.64 9.64
C PRO A 62 -9.19 17.18 8.18
N ARG A 63 -10.40 17.35 7.64
CA ARG A 63 -10.77 16.95 6.25
C ARG A 63 -9.81 17.46 5.17
N LEU A 64 -9.09 18.56 5.45
CA LEU A 64 -8.07 19.11 4.55
C LEU A 64 -6.90 18.15 4.32
N ILE A 65 -6.40 17.45 5.34
CA ILE A 65 -5.26 16.54 5.17
C ILE A 65 -5.67 15.30 4.36
N HIS A 66 -6.90 14.83 4.54
CA HIS A 66 -7.46 13.80 3.66
C HIS A 66 -7.48 14.23 2.19
N ALA A 67 -7.86 15.48 1.90
CA ALA A 67 -7.84 16.01 0.53
C ALA A 67 -6.40 16.09 -0.02
N MET A 68 -5.43 16.51 0.80
CA MET A 68 -4.01 16.59 0.40
C MET A 68 -3.40 15.23 0.07
N VAL A 69 -3.91 14.14 0.65
CA VAL A 69 -3.48 12.77 0.30
C VAL A 69 -4.28 12.21 -0.88
N LEU A 70 -5.60 12.43 -0.89
CA LEU A 70 -6.48 11.86 -1.90
C LEU A 70 -6.27 12.47 -3.28
N VAL A 71 -6.06 13.78 -3.38
CA VAL A 71 -5.83 14.47 -4.66
C VAL A 71 -4.60 13.92 -5.41
N PRO A 72 -3.39 13.87 -4.83
CA PRO A 72 -2.24 13.29 -5.51
C PRO A 72 -2.38 11.79 -5.75
N LEU A 73 -3.09 11.05 -4.87
CA LEU A 73 -3.36 9.63 -5.09
C LEU A 73 -4.26 9.40 -6.31
N LEU A 74 -5.34 10.17 -6.45
CA LEU A 74 -6.22 10.13 -7.61
C LEU A 74 -5.47 10.56 -8.88
N PHE A 75 -4.67 11.62 -8.79
CA PHE A 75 -3.87 12.08 -9.92
C PHE A 75 -2.87 11.01 -10.39
N ALA A 76 -2.18 10.34 -9.46
CA ALA A 76 -1.30 9.22 -9.75
C ALA A 76 -2.05 8.04 -10.39
N ALA A 77 -3.26 7.71 -9.90
CA ALA A 77 -4.08 6.66 -10.49
C ALA A 77 -4.53 7.00 -11.91
N VAL A 78 -4.97 8.24 -12.15
CA VAL A 78 -5.36 8.73 -13.49
C VAL A 78 -4.16 8.67 -14.43
N LEU A 79 -2.99 9.15 -14.01
CA LEU A 79 -1.77 9.08 -14.82
C LEU A 79 -1.38 7.63 -15.13
N ALA A 80 -1.42 6.73 -14.16
CA ALA A 80 -1.10 5.32 -14.37
C ALA A 80 -2.04 4.65 -15.40
N LEU A 81 -3.34 4.96 -15.34
CA LEU A 81 -4.34 4.45 -16.29
C LEU A 81 -4.23 5.11 -17.67
N ALA A 82 -3.94 6.42 -17.72
CA ALA A 82 -3.76 7.14 -18.98
C ALA A 82 -2.51 6.70 -19.73
N LEU A 83 -1.44 6.33 -19.01
CA LEU A 83 -0.15 5.92 -19.59
C LEU A 83 -0.07 4.41 -19.87
N LEU A 84 -1.00 3.63 -19.29
CA LEU A 84 -1.15 2.19 -19.53
C LEU A 84 -1.22 1.81 -21.03
N PRO A 85 -2.05 2.45 -21.88
CA PRO A 85 -2.07 2.16 -23.32
C PRO A 85 -0.73 2.45 -24.01
N ASP A 86 -0.03 3.53 -23.63
CA ASP A 86 1.27 3.88 -24.21
C ASP A 86 2.32 2.80 -23.92
N PHE A 87 2.33 2.25 -22.70
CA PHE A 87 3.22 1.13 -22.36
C PHE A 87 2.81 -0.20 -23.00
N ALA A 88 1.50 -0.43 -23.15
CA ALA A 88 0.97 -1.66 -23.73
C ALA A 88 1.15 -1.72 -25.24
N MET A 89 1.03 -0.59 -25.95
CA MET A 89 1.11 -0.49 -27.41
C MET A 89 2.54 -0.36 -27.94
N ARG A 90 3.53 -0.06 -27.07
CA ARG A 90 4.95 0.05 -27.45
C ARG A 90 5.71 -1.29 -27.44
N ARG A 91 4.99 -2.42 -27.49
CA ARG A 91 5.54 -3.76 -27.73
C ARG A 91 5.33 -4.15 -29.18
#